data_AF-A0A2J9EAB8-F1
#
_entry.id   AF-A0A2J9EAB8-F1
#
_cell.length_a   1.000
_cell.length_b   1.000
_cell.length_c   1.000
_cell.angle_alpha   90.00
_cell.angle_beta   90.00
_cell.angle_gamma   90.00
#
_symmetry.space_group_name_H-M   'P 1'
#
loop_
_entity.id
_entity.type
_entity.pdbx_description
1 polymer ?
#
loop_
_entity_poly.entity_id
_entity_poly.type
_entity_poly.pdbx_seq_one_letter_code
_entity_poly.pdbx_strand_id
1 'polypeptide(L)'
;MIIPKARFLRQCYLKNLSQSQHLAQRESFKITNDIVNALRQPETHKLGSFVYAGLKEKYPLLSSGAFEEYLTEIKNRFEDAGYKVEYAFANNGLSFHIDWRSEEISQEITDKSE
;
A
#
# COMPACT_ATOMS: atom_id res chain seq x y z
N MET A 1 -38.88 22.91 9.30
CA MET A 1 -37.70 22.11 8.90
C MET A 1 -38.16 21.04 7.93
N ILE A 2 -37.70 21.06 6.68
CA ILE A 2 -38.09 20.05 5.68
C ILE A 2 -37.12 18.88 5.78
N ILE A 3 -37.63 17.69 6.09
CA ILE A 3 -36.81 16.47 6.15
C ILE A 3 -36.64 15.93 4.73
N PRO A 4 -35.40 15.72 4.24
CA PRO A 4 -35.17 15.17 2.91
C PRO A 4 -35.68 13.74 2.77
N LYS A 5 -36.15 13.37 1.57
CA LYS A 5 -36.64 12.01 1.29
C LYS A 5 -35.50 11.01 1.33
N ALA A 6 -35.70 9.88 2.01
CA ALA A 6 -34.71 8.81 2.16
C ALA A 6 -34.13 8.31 0.81
N ARG A 7 -34.94 8.24 -0.25
CA ARG A 7 -34.49 7.84 -1.59
C ARG A 7 -33.36 8.72 -2.14
N PHE A 8 -33.42 10.02 -1.86
CA PHE A 8 -32.42 10.99 -2.31
C PHE A 8 -31.11 10.78 -1.55
N LEU A 9 -31.20 10.64 -0.22
CA LEU A 9 -30.05 10.34 0.63
C LEU A 9 -29.35 9.04 0.20
N ARG A 10 -30.12 7.98 -0.11
CA ARG A 10 -29.56 6.70 -0.60
C ARG A 10 -28.83 6.87 -1.93
N GLN A 11 -29.38 7.63 -2.87
CA GLN A 11 -28.73 7.86 -4.17
C GLN A 11 -27.42 8.64 -4.02
N CYS A 12 -27.41 9.69 -3.18
CA CYS A 12 -26.20 10.44 -2.85
C CYS A 12 -25.15 9.54 -2.17
N TYR A 13 -25.56 8.70 -1.23
CA TYR A 13 -24.68 7.76 -0.55
C TYR A 13 -24.01 6.80 -1.54
N LEU A 14 -24.78 6.15 -2.41
CA LEU A 14 -24.22 5.19 -3.39
C LEU A 14 -23.26 5.87 -4.37
N LYS A 15 -23.56 7.10 -4.81
CA LYS A 15 -22.67 7.88 -5.67
C LYS A 15 -21.36 8.26 -4.98
N ASN A 16 -21.44 8.66 -3.71
CA ASN A 16 -20.25 8.99 -2.92
C ASN A 16 -19.41 7.75 -2.63
N LEU A 17 -20.05 6.59 -2.40
CA LEU A 17 -19.36 5.32 -2.17
C LEU A 17 -18.52 4.93 -3.39
N SER A 18 -19.11 4.92 -4.59
CA SER A 18 -18.37 4.59 -5.82
C SER A 18 -17.25 5.58 -6.10
N GLN A 19 -17.48 6.88 -5.87
CA GLN A 19 -16.44 7.89 -5.98
C GLN A 19 -15.28 7.64 -5.00
N SER A 20 -15.59 7.28 -3.76
CA SER A 20 -14.59 6.99 -2.73
C SER A 20 -13.76 5.75 -3.10
N GLN A 21 -14.38 4.70 -3.63
CA GLN A 21 -13.68 3.52 -4.14
C GLN A 21 -12.67 3.88 -5.25
N HIS A 22 -13.09 4.66 -6.24
CA HIS A 22 -12.19 5.11 -7.30
C HIS A 22 -11.02 5.95 -6.77
N LEU A 23 -11.26 6.80 -5.76
CA LEU A 23 -10.20 7.59 -5.15
C LEU A 23 -9.24 6.70 -4.33
N ALA A 24 -9.74 5.73 -3.57
CA ALA A 24 -8.93 4.78 -2.81
C ALA A 24 -8.07 3.91 -3.75
N GLN A 25 -8.62 3.47 -4.88
CA GLN A 25 -7.84 2.77 -5.92
C GLN A 25 -6.73 3.66 -6.49
N ARG A 26 -6.99 4.96 -6.71
CA ARG A 26 -5.94 5.89 -7.16
C ARG A 26 -4.85 6.09 -6.12
N GLU A 27 -5.21 6.15 -4.84
CA GLU A 27 -4.25 6.19 -3.74
C GLU A 27 -3.39 4.93 -3.71
N SER A 28 -3.97 3.75 -3.95
CA SER A 28 -3.22 2.48 -3.92
C SER A 28 -2.15 2.42 -5.02
N PHE A 29 -2.50 2.86 -6.23
CA PHE A 29 -1.54 2.99 -7.33
C PHE A 29 -0.40 3.96 -7.00
N LYS A 30 -0.71 5.09 -6.35
CA LYS A 30 0.31 6.06 -5.95
C LYS A 30 1.27 5.48 -4.91
N ILE A 31 0.75 4.86 -3.85
CA ILE A 31 1.59 4.20 -2.83
C ILE A 31 2.48 3.15 -3.48
N THR A 32 1.92 2.31 -4.36
CA THR A 32 2.70 1.29 -5.09
C THR A 32 3.84 1.93 -5.88
N ASN A 33 3.55 2.98 -6.65
CA ASN A 33 4.55 3.68 -7.44
C ASN A 33 5.63 4.34 -6.57
N ASP A 34 5.25 4.96 -5.45
CA ASP A 34 6.20 5.58 -4.53
C ASP A 34 7.15 4.53 -3.93
N ILE A 35 6.62 3.38 -3.51
CA ILE A 35 7.40 2.24 -3.01
C ILE A 35 8.37 1.74 -4.08
N VAL A 36 7.89 1.49 -5.31
CA VAL A 36 8.74 1.03 -6.42
C VAL A 36 9.82 2.05 -6.75
N ASN A 37 9.50 3.34 -6.73
CA ASN A 37 10.47 4.39 -6.97
C ASN A 37 11.54 4.45 -5.88
N ALA A 38 11.17 4.20 -4.61
CA ALA A 38 12.12 4.09 -3.50
C ALA A 38 13.01 2.84 -3.64
N LEU A 39 12.43 1.71 -4.05
CA LEU A 39 13.15 0.45 -4.29
C LEU A 39 14.12 0.53 -5.47
N ARG A 40 13.97 1.47 -6.41
CA ARG A 40 14.91 1.70 -7.52
C ARG A 40 16.10 2.58 -7.13
N GLN A 41 16.07 3.20 -5.95
CA GLN A 41 17.18 4.04 -5.50
C GLN A 41 18.35 3.17 -5.03
N PRO A 42 19.57 3.37 -5.56
CA PRO A 42 20.74 2.57 -5.16
C PRO A 42 21.05 2.61 -3.65
N GLU A 43 20.68 3.69 -2.98
CA GLU A 43 20.84 3.86 -1.53
C GLU A 43 19.97 2.87 -0.76
N THR A 44 18.74 2.66 -1.22
CA THR A 44 17.77 1.73 -0.61
C THR A 44 18.24 0.29 -0.74
N HIS A 45 18.81 -0.11 -1.88
CA HIS A 45 19.22 -1.49 -2.16
C HIS A 45 20.15 -2.08 -1.08
N LYS A 46 21.05 -1.25 -0.55
CA LYS A 46 22.08 -1.66 0.43
C LYS A 46 21.53 -1.87 1.84
N LEU A 47 20.33 -1.37 2.13
CA LEU A 47 19.74 -1.44 3.47
C LEU A 47 19.11 -2.81 3.77
N GLY A 48 18.73 -3.56 2.73
CA GLY A 48 18.00 -4.83 2.86
C GLY A 48 16.54 -4.70 3.29
N SER A 49 16.14 -3.55 3.81
CA SER A 49 14.77 -3.21 4.16
C SER A 49 14.57 -1.71 4.11
N PHE A 50 13.33 -1.26 3.96
CA PHE A 50 12.97 0.14 4.23
C PHE A 50 11.54 0.27 4.72
N VAL A 51 11.25 1.43 5.32
CA VAL A 51 9.91 1.82 5.75
C VAL A 51 9.42 2.96 4.88
N TYR A 52 8.30 2.74 4.19
CA TYR A 52 7.55 3.79 3.51
C TYR A 52 6.52 4.40 4.45
N ALA A 53 6.49 5.74 4.53
CA ALA A 53 5.50 6.48 5.30
C ALA A 53 4.50 7.17 4.37
N GLY A 54 3.28 6.63 4.31
CA GLY A 54 2.13 7.23 3.64
C GLY A 54 1.40 8.19 4.59
N LEU A 55 1.66 9.49 4.48
CA LEU A 55 0.99 10.50 5.31
C LEU A 55 -0.50 10.58 5.00
N LYS A 56 -1.32 10.74 6.05
CA LYS A 56 -2.78 10.88 5.94
C LYS A 56 -3.21 12.07 5.08
N GLU A 57 -2.43 13.14 5.01
CA GLU A 57 -2.76 14.26 4.12
C GLU A 57 -2.69 13.88 2.63
N LYS A 58 -1.81 12.92 2.28
CA LYS A 58 -1.63 12.44 0.90
C LYS A 58 -2.52 11.24 0.57
N TYR A 59 -2.77 10.39 1.56
CA TYR A 59 -3.51 9.13 1.42
C TYR A 59 -4.64 9.00 2.45
N PRO A 60 -5.60 9.95 2.48
CA PRO A 60 -6.63 10.00 3.53
C PRO A 60 -7.56 8.79 3.53
N LEU A 61 -7.86 8.21 2.36
CA LEU A 61 -8.80 7.09 2.26
C LEU A 61 -8.13 5.79 2.72
N LEU A 62 -6.95 5.49 2.20
CA LEU A 62 -6.23 4.29 2.60
C LEU A 62 -5.78 4.35 4.06
N SER A 63 -5.39 5.52 4.57
CA SER A 63 -5.03 5.70 5.98
C SER A 63 -6.22 5.61 6.94
N SER A 64 -7.46 5.62 6.44
CA SER A 64 -8.66 5.53 7.28
C SER A 64 -9.02 4.10 7.70
N GLY A 65 -8.42 3.09 7.04
CA GLY A 65 -8.75 1.67 7.24
C GLY A 65 -10.05 1.22 6.55
N ALA A 66 -10.81 2.12 5.92
CA ALA A 66 -12.07 1.79 5.26
C ALA A 66 -11.92 0.97 3.96
N PHE A 67 -10.69 0.84 3.44
CA PHE A 67 -10.38 0.18 2.16
C PHE A 67 -9.17 -0.74 2.29
N GLU A 68 -9.19 -1.62 3.29
CA GLU A 68 -8.11 -2.57 3.60
C GLU A 68 -7.83 -3.56 2.44
N GLU A 69 -8.80 -3.81 1.58
CA GLU A 69 -8.64 -4.65 0.39
C GLU A 69 -7.52 -4.14 -0.53
N TYR A 70 -7.39 -2.82 -0.69
CA TYR A 70 -6.31 -2.25 -1.51
C TYR A 70 -4.95 -2.32 -0.81
N LEU A 71 -4.91 -2.30 0.51
CA LEU A 71 -3.66 -2.46 1.27
C LEU A 71 -3.16 -3.91 1.17
N THR A 72 -4.09 -4.85 1.25
CA THR A 72 -3.84 -6.28 1.05
C THR A 72 -3.38 -6.56 -0.37
N GLU A 73 -3.98 -5.92 -1.38
CA GLU A 73 -3.53 -6.03 -2.77
C GLU A 73 -2.09 -5.52 -2.97
N ILE A 74 -1.74 -4.39 -2.35
CA ILE A 74 -0.36 -3.87 -2.38
C ILE A 74 0.59 -4.89 -1.73
N LYS A 75 0.24 -5.37 -0.53
CA LYS A 75 1.03 -6.36 0.21
C LYS A 75 1.29 -7.60 -0.64
N ASN A 76 0.23 -8.22 -1.17
CA ASN A 76 0.33 -9.46 -1.97
C ASN A 76 1.22 -9.26 -3.20
N ARG A 77 1.11 -8.14 -3.91
CA ARG A 77 1.96 -7.87 -5.09
C ARG A 77 3.45 -7.85 -4.77
N PHE A 78 3.83 -7.34 -3.60
CA PHE A 78 5.22 -7.34 -3.17
C PHE A 78 5.62 -8.70 -2.60
N GLU A 79 4.75 -9.40 -1.87
CA GLU A 79 5.02 -10.77 -1.42
C GLU A 79 5.22 -11.74 -2.59
N ASP A 80 4.40 -11.64 -3.65
CA ASP A 80 4.55 -12.40 -4.89
C ASP A 80 5.88 -12.11 -5.62
N ALA A 81 6.48 -10.95 -5.37
CA ALA A 81 7.77 -10.54 -5.92
C ALA A 81 8.97 -10.88 -4.99
N GLY A 82 8.75 -11.61 -3.90
CA GLY A 82 9.79 -12.08 -2.98
C GLY A 82 10.06 -11.18 -1.78
N TYR A 83 9.29 -10.10 -1.58
CA TYR A 83 9.47 -9.21 -0.43
C TYR A 83 8.65 -9.69 0.77
N LYS A 84 9.20 -9.63 1.97
CA LYS A 84 8.40 -9.67 3.19
C LYS A 84 7.78 -8.30 3.44
N VAL A 85 6.45 -8.23 3.54
CA VAL A 85 5.73 -6.96 3.70
C VAL A 85 4.81 -6.97 4.91
N GLU A 86 4.96 -5.95 5.75
CA GLU A 86 4.07 -5.66 6.87
C GLU A 86 3.55 -4.22 6.73
N TYR A 87 2.28 -3.97 7.02
CA TYR A 87 1.74 -2.62 7.06
C TYR A 87 1.00 -2.36 8.36
N ALA A 88 1.02 -1.11 8.80
CA ALA A 88 0.39 -0.69 10.05
C ALA A 88 -0.19 0.71 9.91
N PHE A 89 -1.34 0.92 10.55
CA PHE A 89 -1.91 2.25 10.72
C PHE A 89 -1.19 2.98 11.85
N ALA A 90 -0.82 4.22 11.60
CA ALA A 90 -0.27 5.13 12.61
C ALA A 90 -1.21 6.35 12.74
N ASN A 91 -1.09 7.09 13.85
CA ASN A 91 -1.95 8.26 14.09
C ASN A 91 -1.93 9.28 12.93
N ASN A 92 -0.82 9.35 12.19
CA ASN A 92 -0.61 10.31 11.10
C ASN A 92 -0.69 9.68 9.69
N GLY A 93 -1.13 8.42 9.55
CA GLY A 93 -1.24 7.78 8.25
C GLY A 93 -1.08 6.27 8.26
N LEU A 94 -0.34 5.77 7.29
CA LEU A 94 -0.06 4.35 7.09
C LEU A 94 1.44 4.16 6.84
N SER A 95 2.01 3.07 7.34
CA SER A 95 3.38 2.67 7.04
C SER A 95 3.43 1.29 6.41
N PHE A 96 4.30 1.12 5.42
CA PHE A 96 4.70 -0.18 4.89
C PHE A 96 6.15 -0.45 5.27
N HIS A 97 6.41 -1.59 5.87
CA HIS A 97 7.74 -2.14 6.08
C HIS A 97 7.98 -3.22 5.02
N ILE A 98 9.06 -3.06 4.24
CA ILE A 98 9.38 -3.90 3.10
C ILE A 98 10.81 -4.41 3.29
N ASP A 99 10.97 -5.72 3.30
CA ASP A 99 12.25 -6.41 3.53
C ASP A 99 12.49 -7.44 2.41
N TRP A 100 13.69 -7.43 1.83
CA TRP A 100 14.11 -8.38 0.78
C TRP A 100 15.34 -9.19 1.20
N ARG A 101 15.71 -9.15 2.48
CA ARG A 101 16.73 -10.06 3.03
C ARG A 101 16.19 -11.45 3.29
N SER A 102 14.88 -11.65 3.18
CA SER A 102 14.21 -12.89 3.54
C SER A 102 14.27 -13.98 2.47
N GLU A 103 14.88 -13.73 1.31
CA GLU A 103 15.29 -14.86 0.49
C GLU A 103 16.47 -15.54 1.19
N GLU A 104 16.24 -16.81 1.56
CA GLU A 104 17.28 -17.82 1.60
C GLU A 104 18.03 -17.77 0.26
N ILE A 105 19.04 -16.89 0.15
CA ILE A 105 20.13 -17.03 -0.83
C ILE A 105 21.01 -18.17 -0.32
N SER A 106 20.41 -19.36 -0.20
CA SER A 106 21.06 -20.60 0.15
C SER A 106 20.90 -21.49 -1.08
N GLN A 107 21.80 -21.35 -2.08
CA GLN A 107 22.39 -22.46 -2.87
C GLN A 107 22.97 -22.15 -4.27
N GLU A 108 23.11 -20.90 -4.75
CA GLU A 108 23.67 -20.70 -6.12
C GLU A 108 25.03 -19.98 -6.25
N ILE A 109 25.77 -19.74 -5.16
CA ILE A 109 27.12 -19.16 -5.27
C ILE A 109 28.25 -20.20 -5.15
N THR A 110 27.95 -21.46 -4.79
CA THR A 110 28.95 -22.53 -4.64
C THR A 110 28.94 -23.53 -5.79
N ASP A 111 28.89 -23.09 -7.05
CA ASP A 111 29.02 -24.05 -8.18
C ASP A 111 29.68 -23.48 -9.45
N LYS A 112 30.47 -22.40 -9.33
CA LYS A 112 31.32 -21.90 -10.43
C LYS A 112 32.73 -21.54 -9.98
N SER A 113 33.32 -22.37 -9.14
CA SER A 113 34.74 -22.32 -8.82
C SER A 113 35.32 -23.73 -8.70
N GLU A 114 35.24 -24.48 -9.80
CA GLU A 114 36.18 -25.56 -10.12
C GLU A 114 36.73 -25.36 -11.53
#